data_AF-A0A661HXY2-F1
#
_entry.id   AF-A0A661HXY2-F1
#
_cell.length_a   1.000
_cell.length_b   1.000
_cell.length_c   1.000
_cell.angle_alpha   90.00
_cell.angle_beta   90.00
_cell.angle_gamma   90.00
#
_symmetry.space_group_name_H-M   'P 1'
#
loop_
_entity.id
_entity.type
_entity.pdbx_description
1 polymer ?
#
loop_
_entity_poly.entity_id
_entity_poly.type
_entity_poly.pdbx_seq_one_letter_code
_entity_poly.pdbx_strand_id
1 'polypeptide(L)'
;MKMKKVIPFILLSTAILSAQSGGEIFSKNCASCHAEILGITNDGGYDNKYITQAPYITDLVAKLKKTTASREEFALFIREYIQNPDKRKSLYGKKAIKEFGLMPSLEGAMTDAEISVLATYLYEEKYKVQKIVEKPKAVEEVDPREVLFTKNCASCHATVIGMKIVVEGEHTAMYEAPYVKKIIQTIKVETKTKEDFVAFIKSYINDPDKRKSLYSRRAIKEYGLMPSLKGALNDTESTQLAEYLYEKYGNK
;
A
#
# COMPACT_ATOMS: atom_id res chain seq x y z
N MET A 1 35.73 -39.88 -56.38
CA MET A 1 35.68 -39.55 -54.94
C MET A 1 35.02 -38.18 -54.78
N LYS A 2 33.74 -38.11 -54.36
CA LYS A 2 33.00 -36.83 -54.24
C LYS A 2 32.93 -36.44 -52.76
N MET A 3 33.67 -35.41 -52.35
CA MET A 3 33.61 -34.84 -51.00
C MET A 3 32.30 -34.05 -50.84
N LYS A 4 31.40 -34.53 -49.98
CA LYS A 4 30.22 -33.80 -49.54
C LYS A 4 30.67 -32.73 -48.54
N LYS A 5 30.47 -31.45 -48.87
CA LYS A 5 30.68 -30.33 -47.96
C LYS A 5 29.54 -30.31 -46.93
N VAL A 6 29.88 -30.51 -45.65
CA VAL A 6 28.95 -30.34 -44.53
C VAL A 6 29.07 -28.90 -44.07
N ILE A 7 27.99 -28.12 -44.22
CA ILE A 7 27.90 -26.74 -43.73
C ILE A 7 27.36 -26.82 -42.29
N PRO A 8 28.06 -26.27 -41.28
CA PRO A 8 27.53 -26.24 -39.92
C PRO A 8 26.48 -25.14 -39.79
N PHE A 9 25.28 -25.53 -39.39
CA PHE A 9 24.16 -24.62 -39.10
C PHE A 9 24.38 -24.03 -37.71
N ILE A 10 24.86 -22.79 -37.63
CA ILE A 10 25.00 -22.06 -36.37
C ILE A 10 23.59 -21.64 -35.93
N LEU A 11 23.04 -22.33 -34.92
CA LEU A 11 21.83 -21.93 -34.21
C LEU A 11 22.13 -20.63 -33.43
N LEU A 12 21.67 -19.51 -33.98
CA LEU A 12 21.71 -18.21 -33.32
C LEU A 12 20.57 -18.16 -32.29
N SER A 13 20.89 -18.49 -31.04
CA SER A 13 19.96 -18.35 -29.91
C SER A 13 19.72 -16.86 -29.63
N THR A 14 18.67 -16.28 -30.20
CA THR A 14 18.20 -14.95 -29.80
C THR A 14 17.59 -15.06 -28.40
N ALA A 15 18.37 -14.73 -27.38
CA ALA A 15 17.85 -14.51 -26.05
C ALA A 15 16.91 -13.29 -26.10
N ILE A 16 15.61 -13.54 -26.04
CA ILE A 16 14.59 -12.49 -25.90
C ILE A 16 14.76 -11.93 -24.49
N LEU A 17 15.40 -10.76 -24.39
CA LEU A 17 15.50 -10.01 -23.15
C LEU A 17 14.09 -9.46 -22.85
N SER A 18 13.36 -10.10 -21.92
CA SER A 18 12.08 -9.57 -21.45
C SER A 18 12.31 -8.21 -20.80
N ALA A 19 11.82 -7.14 -21.43
CA ALA A 19 11.87 -5.80 -20.86
C ALA A 19 10.96 -5.74 -19.64
N GLN A 20 11.53 -5.62 -18.44
CA GLN A 20 10.77 -5.38 -17.21
C GLN A 20 10.10 -4.02 -17.27
N SER A 21 8.87 -3.94 -16.79
CA SER A 21 8.15 -2.68 -16.63
C SER A 21 8.68 -1.89 -15.41
N GLY A 22 8.49 -0.57 -15.41
CA GLY A 22 8.92 0.26 -14.28
C GLY A 22 8.19 -0.05 -12.97
N GLY A 23 6.94 -0.54 -13.04
CA GLY A 23 6.20 -1.00 -11.86
C GLY A 23 6.76 -2.27 -11.25
N GLU A 24 7.22 -3.22 -12.07
CA GLU A 24 7.92 -4.43 -11.60
C GLU A 24 9.25 -4.06 -10.95
N ILE A 25 10.01 -3.14 -11.58
CA ILE A 25 11.28 -2.65 -11.04
C ILE A 25 11.07 -1.95 -9.69
N PHE A 26 10.06 -1.08 -9.58
CA PHE A 26 9.70 -0.42 -8.33
C PHE A 26 9.28 -1.43 -7.26
N SER A 27 8.39 -2.36 -7.60
CA SER A 27 7.91 -3.41 -6.70
C SER A 27 9.03 -4.28 -6.14
N LYS A 28 10.04 -4.58 -6.96
CA LYS A 28 11.17 -5.43 -6.61
C LYS A 28 12.20 -4.70 -5.74
N ASN A 29 12.52 -3.45 -6.07
CA ASN A 29 13.68 -2.76 -5.50
C ASN A 29 13.33 -1.62 -4.53
N CYS A 30 12.13 -1.04 -4.61
CA CYS A 30 11.79 0.19 -3.90
C CYS A 30 10.65 -0.01 -2.89
N ALA A 31 9.69 -0.88 -3.20
CA ALA A 31 8.44 -1.04 -2.45
C ALA A 31 8.62 -1.63 -1.04
N SER A 32 9.79 -2.17 -0.71
CA SER A 32 10.11 -2.61 0.66
C SER A 32 10.22 -1.43 1.64
N CYS A 33 10.54 -0.23 1.14
CA CYS A 33 10.75 0.97 1.95
C CYS A 33 9.81 2.13 1.55
N HIS A 34 9.65 2.36 0.25
CA HIS A 34 8.79 3.41 -0.30
C HIS A 34 7.40 2.87 -0.60
N ALA A 35 6.39 3.37 0.10
CA ALA A 35 5.02 2.96 -0.17
C ALA A 35 4.40 3.78 -1.31
N GLU A 36 3.61 3.11 -2.15
CA GLU A 36 2.72 3.74 -3.15
C GLU A 36 1.41 4.24 -2.51
N ILE A 37 1.05 3.65 -1.38
CA ILE A 37 -0.10 4.02 -0.56
C ILE A 37 0.40 4.48 0.80
N LEU A 38 -0.05 5.66 1.24
CA LEU A 38 0.37 6.21 2.50
C LEU A 38 -0.40 5.62 3.68
N GLY A 39 0.31 4.84 4.50
CA GLY A 39 -0.16 4.43 5.82
C GLY A 39 0.13 5.50 6.87
N ILE A 40 -0.90 5.92 7.60
CA ILE A 40 -0.80 6.88 8.71
C ILE A 40 -1.38 6.27 9.97
N THR A 41 -0.71 6.39 11.12
CA THR A 41 -1.34 6.10 12.41
C THR A 41 -2.12 7.33 12.90
N ASN A 42 -3.41 7.17 13.13
CA ASN A 42 -4.23 8.12 13.89
C ASN A 42 -4.41 7.60 15.32
N ASP A 43 -3.60 8.08 16.25
CA ASP A 43 -3.68 7.78 17.68
C ASP A 43 -4.83 8.53 18.38
N GLY A 44 -5.56 9.38 17.65
CA GLY A 44 -6.61 10.24 18.19
C GLY A 44 -6.15 11.69 18.42
N GLY A 45 -4.86 11.97 18.18
CA GLY A 45 -4.32 13.32 18.00
C GLY A 45 -4.24 13.73 16.52
N TYR A 46 -3.96 15.01 16.28
CA TYR A 46 -3.73 15.57 14.94
C TYR A 46 -2.34 15.23 14.37
N ASP A 47 -1.50 14.53 15.15
CA ASP A 47 -0.13 14.17 14.77
C ASP A 47 -0.10 12.85 14.01
N ASN A 48 -0.39 12.94 12.71
CA ASN A 48 -0.29 11.84 11.76
C ASN A 48 1.18 11.44 11.56
N LYS A 49 1.59 10.27 12.06
CA LYS A 49 2.91 9.69 11.77
C LYS A 49 2.85 8.72 10.59
N TYR A 50 3.80 8.84 9.67
CA TYR A 50 4.00 7.89 8.58
C TYR A 50 4.36 6.50 9.12
N ILE A 51 3.75 5.46 8.56
CA ILE A 51 4.07 4.06 8.89
C ILE A 51 5.26 3.55 8.05
N THR A 52 5.72 4.32 7.07
CA THR A 52 6.73 3.89 6.09
C THR A 52 8.15 4.05 6.61
N GLN A 53 9.05 3.17 6.16
CA GLN A 53 10.48 3.22 6.51
C GLN A 53 11.24 4.28 5.72
N ALA A 54 10.67 4.77 4.62
CA ALA A 54 11.21 5.83 3.79
C ALA A 54 10.11 6.84 3.40
N PRO A 55 10.46 8.00 2.82
CA PRO A 55 9.48 8.96 2.35
C PRO A 55 8.46 8.35 1.38
N TYR A 56 7.23 8.82 1.48
CA TYR A 56 6.14 8.42 0.60
C TYR A 56 6.49 8.71 -0.87
N ILE A 57 6.23 7.76 -1.79
CA ILE A 57 6.73 7.89 -3.17
C ILE A 57 6.11 9.08 -3.90
N THR A 58 4.84 9.39 -3.63
CA THR A 58 4.17 10.54 -4.24
C THR A 58 4.83 11.84 -3.82
N ASP A 59 5.12 12.00 -2.53
CA ASP A 59 5.77 13.21 -2.01
C ASP A 59 7.20 13.30 -2.56
N LEU A 60 7.93 12.18 -2.58
CA LEU A 60 9.27 12.05 -3.14
C LEU A 60 9.31 12.58 -4.57
N VAL A 61 8.44 12.04 -5.43
CA VAL A 61 8.36 12.42 -6.85
C VAL A 61 7.89 13.85 -7.01
N ALA A 62 6.89 14.32 -6.27
CA ALA A 62 6.39 15.69 -6.38
C ALA A 62 7.48 16.70 -6.02
N LYS A 63 8.19 16.46 -4.92
CA LYS A 63 9.30 17.31 -4.48
C LYS A 63 10.46 17.29 -5.46
N LEU A 64 10.81 16.12 -6.01
CA LEU A 64 11.83 15.99 -7.04
C LEU A 64 11.45 16.83 -8.28
N LYS A 65 10.25 16.65 -8.82
CA LYS A 65 9.76 17.40 -9.99
C LYS A 65 9.74 18.92 -9.75
N LYS A 66 9.47 19.37 -8.53
CA LYS A 66 9.53 20.79 -8.15
C LYS A 66 10.95 21.33 -8.07
N THR A 67 11.93 20.47 -7.79
CA THR A 67 13.33 20.86 -7.54
C THR A 67 14.21 20.71 -8.77
N THR A 68 13.91 19.76 -9.66
CA THR A 68 14.62 19.55 -10.92
C THR A 68 13.98 20.36 -12.04
N ALA A 69 14.77 20.99 -12.89
CA ALA A 69 14.25 21.85 -13.96
C ALA A 69 13.68 21.06 -15.15
N SER A 70 14.06 19.79 -15.30
CA SER A 70 13.65 18.95 -16.43
C SER A 70 13.47 17.47 -16.06
N ARG A 71 12.90 16.71 -16.99
CA ARG A 71 12.79 15.24 -16.89
C ARG A 71 14.17 14.58 -16.87
N GLU A 72 15.13 15.14 -17.60
CA GLU A 72 16.50 14.64 -17.69
C GLU A 72 17.22 14.84 -16.36
N GLU A 73 17.08 16.02 -15.74
CA GLU A 73 17.63 16.28 -14.41
C GLU A 73 16.99 15.40 -13.33
N PHE A 74 15.67 15.16 -13.42
CA PHE A 74 14.97 14.19 -12.57
C PHE A 74 15.58 12.79 -12.69
N ALA A 75 15.78 12.31 -13.92
CA ALA A 75 16.33 10.98 -14.18
C ALA A 75 17.79 10.87 -13.72
N LEU A 76 18.60 11.90 -13.96
CA LEU A 76 19.98 11.97 -13.48
C LEU A 76 20.05 11.95 -11.96
N PHE A 77 19.18 12.72 -11.27
CA PHE A 77 19.12 12.69 -9.82
C PHE A 77 18.77 11.29 -9.30
N ILE A 78 17.72 10.66 -9.84
CA ILE A 78 17.31 9.31 -9.43
C ILE A 78 18.47 8.33 -9.62
N ARG A 79 19.15 8.36 -10.77
CA ARG A 79 20.30 7.50 -11.04
C ARG A 79 21.42 7.69 -10.05
N GLU A 80 21.88 8.93 -9.86
CA GLU A 80 22.97 9.23 -8.94
C GLU A 80 22.62 8.87 -7.50
N TYR A 81 21.40 9.15 -7.05
CA TYR A 81 21.01 8.96 -5.67
C TYR A 81 20.73 7.48 -5.33
N ILE A 82 20.25 6.68 -6.30
CA ILE A 82 20.11 5.23 -6.15
C ILE A 82 21.49 4.56 -6.04
N GLN A 83 22.43 4.95 -6.89
CA GLN A 83 23.78 4.35 -6.91
C GLN A 83 24.61 4.84 -5.73
N ASN A 84 24.59 6.15 -5.46
CA ASN A 84 25.48 6.82 -4.51
C ASN A 84 24.70 7.82 -3.63
N PRO A 85 23.83 7.34 -2.72
CA PRO A 85 23.07 8.21 -1.83
C PRO A 85 24.01 8.99 -0.90
N ASP A 86 23.87 10.32 -0.88
CA ASP A 86 24.69 11.23 -0.08
C ASP A 86 23.80 12.20 0.71
N LYS A 87 24.15 12.42 1.99
CA LYS A 87 23.37 13.27 2.90
C LYS A 87 23.24 14.72 2.42
N ARG A 88 24.25 15.24 1.71
CA ARG A 88 24.27 16.60 1.13
C ARG A 88 23.49 16.67 -0.18
N LYS A 89 23.38 15.56 -0.92
CA LYS A 89 22.55 15.45 -2.12
C LYS A 89 21.07 15.18 -1.83
N SER A 90 20.72 14.83 -0.59
CA SER A 90 19.33 14.56 -0.21
C SER A 90 18.45 15.81 -0.27
N LEU A 91 17.43 15.80 -1.14
CA LEU A 91 16.44 16.89 -1.25
C LEU A 91 15.53 17.03 -0.03
N TYR A 92 15.54 16.04 0.85
CA TYR A 92 14.67 15.94 2.00
C TYR A 92 15.27 16.53 3.28
N GLY A 93 16.54 16.95 3.22
CA GLY A 93 17.23 17.70 4.25
C GLY A 93 17.45 16.92 5.56
N LYS A 94 18.00 17.61 6.56
CA LYS A 94 18.40 17.00 7.84
C LYS A 94 17.24 16.38 8.62
N LYS A 95 16.03 16.94 8.51
CA LYS A 95 14.83 16.46 9.22
C LYS A 95 14.44 15.06 8.74
N ALA A 96 14.34 14.85 7.44
CA ALA A 96 13.99 13.55 6.90
C ALA A 96 15.09 12.51 7.09
N ILE A 97 16.37 12.90 7.03
CA ILE A 97 17.48 11.97 7.35
C ILE A 97 17.41 11.53 8.82
N LYS A 98 16.97 12.41 9.73
CA LYS A 98 16.74 12.05 11.14
C LYS A 98 15.56 11.09 11.30
N GLU A 99 14.53 11.23 10.46
CA GLU A 99 13.28 10.45 10.54
C GLU A 99 13.39 9.08 9.85
N PHE A 100 13.94 9.03 8.65
CA PHE A 100 13.98 7.84 7.78
C PHE A 100 15.39 7.24 7.62
N GLY A 101 16.43 7.95 8.06
CA GLY A 101 17.81 7.59 7.74
C GLY A 101 18.24 8.01 6.33
N LEU A 102 19.45 7.60 5.94
CA LEU A 102 19.94 7.73 4.57
C LEU A 102 19.53 6.50 3.77
N MET A 103 19.08 6.70 2.53
CA MET A 103 18.76 5.61 1.61
C MET A 103 19.97 4.68 1.44
N PRO A 104 19.79 3.34 1.48
CA PRO A 104 20.86 2.41 1.16
C PRO A 104 21.26 2.51 -0.31
N SER A 105 22.55 2.37 -0.62
CA SER A 105 23.02 2.26 -2.00
C SER A 105 22.46 0.99 -2.64
N LEU A 106 22.00 1.12 -3.89
CA LEU A 106 21.62 0.02 -4.77
C LEU A 106 22.63 -0.13 -5.92
N GLU A 107 23.86 0.35 -5.74
CA GLU A 107 24.95 0.12 -6.70
C GLU A 107 25.14 -1.38 -6.95
N GLY A 108 25.23 -1.76 -8.23
CA GLY A 108 25.33 -3.16 -8.65
C GLY A 108 24.04 -3.98 -8.52
N ALA A 109 23.02 -3.51 -7.79
CA ALA A 109 21.73 -4.19 -7.66
C ALA A 109 20.78 -3.88 -8.83
N MET A 110 20.98 -2.76 -9.52
CA MET A 110 20.21 -2.32 -10.68
C MET A 110 21.13 -1.86 -11.81
N THR A 111 20.76 -2.19 -13.04
CA THR A 111 21.43 -1.69 -14.24
C THR A 111 21.00 -0.26 -14.57
N ASP A 112 21.83 0.49 -15.31
CA ASP A 112 21.48 1.84 -15.79
C ASP A 112 20.19 1.85 -16.63
N ALA A 113 19.93 0.77 -17.38
CA ALA A 113 18.70 0.60 -18.14
C ALA A 113 17.46 0.46 -17.24
N GLU A 114 17.53 -0.39 -16.19
CA GLU A 114 16.43 -0.53 -15.22
C GLU A 114 16.18 0.78 -14.46
N ILE A 115 17.23 1.50 -14.07
CA ILE A 115 17.11 2.81 -13.43
C ILE A 115 16.43 3.82 -14.36
N SER A 116 16.75 3.81 -15.65
CA SER A 116 16.14 4.70 -16.65
C SER A 116 14.64 4.41 -16.83
N VAL A 117 14.26 3.14 -16.86
CA VAL A 117 12.85 2.71 -16.91
C VAL A 117 12.12 3.12 -15.63
N LEU A 118 12.74 2.92 -14.46
CA LEU A 118 12.19 3.35 -13.17
C LEU A 118 11.99 4.87 -13.11
N ALA A 119 12.99 5.66 -13.51
CA ALA A 119 12.89 7.12 -13.52
C ALA A 119 11.74 7.62 -14.39
N THR A 120 11.56 7.01 -15.57
CA THR A 120 10.42 7.28 -16.45
C THR A 120 9.09 6.95 -15.78
N TYR A 121 8.99 5.76 -15.16
CA TYR A 121 7.79 5.32 -14.46
C TYR A 121 7.40 6.25 -13.31
N LEU A 122 8.38 6.73 -12.54
CA LEU A 122 8.17 7.69 -11.46
C LEU A 122 7.77 9.08 -11.99
N TYR A 123 8.46 9.60 -13.01
CA TYR A 123 8.19 10.94 -13.56
C TYR A 123 6.77 11.05 -14.17
N GLU A 124 6.34 10.00 -14.86
CA GLU A 124 5.01 9.85 -15.46
C GLU A 124 3.93 9.46 -14.44
N GLU A 125 4.30 9.30 -13.16
CA GLU A 125 3.39 9.01 -12.05
C GLU A 125 2.53 7.76 -12.27
N LYS A 126 3.05 6.78 -13.01
CA LYS A 126 2.33 5.54 -13.35
C LYS A 126 2.00 4.68 -12.13
N TYR A 127 2.69 4.89 -11.00
CA TYR A 127 2.35 4.29 -9.70
C TYR A 127 1.00 4.78 -9.13
N LYS A 128 0.53 5.98 -9.53
CA LYS A 128 -0.79 6.49 -9.13
C LYS A 128 -1.95 5.82 -9.87
N VAL A 129 -1.68 5.19 -11.01
CA VAL A 129 -2.69 4.63 -11.93
C VAL A 129 -2.95 3.14 -11.66
N GLN A 130 -2.31 2.55 -10.66
CA GLN A 130 -2.58 1.17 -10.28
C GLN A 130 -3.99 1.05 -9.69
N LYS A 131 -4.98 0.80 -10.57
CA LYS A 131 -6.14 -0.03 -10.23
C LYS A 131 -5.59 -1.24 -9.49
N ILE A 132 -6.16 -1.51 -8.32
CA ILE A 132 -5.91 -2.68 -7.46
C ILE A 132 -5.52 -3.89 -8.32
N VAL A 133 -4.22 -4.09 -8.56
CA VAL A 133 -3.72 -5.35 -9.10
C VAL A 133 -3.39 -6.14 -7.85
N GLU A 134 -4.28 -7.07 -7.53
CA GLU A 134 -4.05 -8.06 -6.50
C GLU A 134 -2.71 -8.74 -6.79
N LYS A 135 -1.68 -8.41 -5.99
CA LYS A 135 -0.46 -9.21 -5.97
C LYS A 135 -0.89 -10.63 -5.57
N PRO A 136 -0.52 -11.68 -6.32
CA PRO A 136 -0.64 -13.03 -5.80
C PRO A 136 0.28 -13.11 -4.59
N LYS A 137 -0.32 -13.11 -3.40
CA LYS A 137 0.42 -13.29 -2.15
C LYS A 137 1.00 -14.69 -2.20
N ALA A 138 2.28 -14.83 -1.86
CA ALA A 138 2.85 -16.12 -1.51
C ALA A 138 1.88 -16.83 -0.56
N VAL A 139 1.67 -18.14 -0.78
CA VAL A 139 0.66 -18.96 -0.10
C VAL A 139 0.95 -19.03 1.40
N GLU A 140 0.64 -17.96 2.13
CA GLU A 140 0.23 -18.05 3.52
C GLU A 140 -1.12 -18.78 3.50
N GLU A 141 -1.28 -19.76 4.39
CA GLU A 141 -2.55 -20.44 4.60
C GLU A 141 -3.62 -19.38 4.92
N VAL A 142 -4.44 -19.04 3.92
CA VAL A 142 -5.45 -17.99 4.04
C VAL A 142 -6.50 -18.52 5.00
N ASP A 143 -6.66 -17.88 6.16
CA ASP A 143 -7.75 -18.17 7.09
C ASP A 143 -9.07 -18.14 6.29
N PRO A 144 -9.85 -19.23 6.23
CA PRO A 144 -11.09 -19.25 5.46
C PRO A 144 -12.05 -18.10 5.83
N ARG A 145 -11.96 -17.58 7.06
CA ARG A 145 -12.74 -16.44 7.54
C ARG A 145 -12.29 -15.10 6.94
N GLU A 146 -11.06 -15.01 6.42
CA GLU A 146 -10.59 -13.85 5.65
C GLU A 146 -11.39 -13.67 4.35
N VAL A 147 -11.84 -14.78 3.73
CA VAL A 147 -12.70 -14.74 2.53
C VAL A 147 -14.01 -14.01 2.82
N LEU A 148 -14.60 -14.19 4.01
CA LEU A 148 -15.81 -13.47 4.42
C LEU A 148 -15.57 -11.96 4.50
N PHE A 149 -14.43 -11.53 5.02
CA PHE A 149 -14.06 -10.12 5.05
C PHE A 149 -13.83 -9.57 3.63
N THR A 150 -13.06 -10.26 2.81
CA THR A 150 -12.74 -9.83 1.43
C THR A 150 -14.02 -9.67 0.61
N LYS A 151 -14.96 -10.61 0.72
CA LYS A 151 -16.21 -10.59 -0.03
C LYS A 151 -17.18 -9.49 0.42
N ASN A 152 -17.28 -9.23 1.73
CA ASN A 152 -18.38 -8.42 2.27
C ASN A 152 -17.96 -7.06 2.84
N CYS A 153 -16.67 -6.84 3.08
CA CYS A 153 -16.17 -5.67 3.79
C CYS A 153 -15.09 -4.92 3.02
N ALA A 154 -14.22 -5.63 2.28
CA ALA A 154 -13.04 -5.04 1.67
C ALA A 154 -13.33 -4.07 0.51
N SER A 155 -14.56 -4.04 -0.02
CA SER A 155 -14.99 -3.02 -0.98
C SER A 155 -15.00 -1.61 -0.39
N CYS A 156 -15.22 -1.47 0.93
CA CYS A 156 -15.27 -0.18 1.61
C CYS A 156 -14.20 -0.06 2.72
N HIS A 157 -13.98 -1.11 3.50
CA HIS A 157 -13.07 -1.12 4.63
C HIS A 157 -11.69 -1.64 4.25
N ALA A 158 -10.69 -0.77 4.33
CA ALA A 158 -9.32 -1.17 4.05
C ALA A 158 -8.66 -1.89 5.24
N THR A 159 -7.84 -2.90 4.93
CA THR A 159 -6.95 -3.61 5.87
C THR A 159 -5.60 -2.92 6.06
N VAL A 160 -5.32 -1.94 5.21
CA VAL A 160 -4.23 -0.96 5.34
C VAL A 160 -4.77 0.46 5.28
N ILE A 161 -4.23 1.39 6.08
CA ILE A 161 -4.59 2.81 5.91
C ILE A 161 -3.96 3.29 4.62
N GLY A 162 -4.78 3.89 3.77
CA GLY A 162 -4.36 4.57 2.56
C GLY A 162 -4.97 5.96 2.55
N MET A 163 -4.13 6.98 2.48
CA MET A 163 -4.55 8.36 2.25
C MET A 163 -4.05 8.84 0.90
N LYS A 164 -4.89 9.59 0.20
CA LYS A 164 -4.50 10.36 -0.98
C LYS A 164 -4.19 11.78 -0.49
N ILE A 165 -2.98 12.26 -0.75
CA ILE A 165 -2.65 13.67 -0.55
C ILE A 165 -3.17 14.42 -1.77
N VAL A 166 -4.12 15.33 -1.56
CA VAL A 166 -4.74 16.11 -2.64
C VAL A 166 -3.99 17.44 -2.83
N VAL A 167 -3.43 18.00 -1.76
CA VAL A 167 -2.54 19.19 -1.72
C VAL A 167 -1.61 19.04 -0.51
N GLU A 168 -0.41 19.65 -0.50
CA GLU A 168 0.55 19.61 0.62
C GLU A 168 -0.16 19.79 1.98
N GLY A 169 -0.26 18.70 2.76
CA GLY A 169 -0.88 18.68 4.11
C GLY A 169 -2.38 18.37 4.18
N GLU A 170 -3.11 18.34 3.06
CA GLU A 170 -4.52 17.94 3.00
C GLU A 170 -4.66 16.49 2.53
N HIS A 171 -5.08 15.63 3.45
CA HIS A 171 -5.17 14.19 3.24
C HIS A 171 -6.64 13.78 3.16
N THR A 172 -7.03 13.11 2.07
CA THR A 172 -8.33 12.45 1.99
C THR A 172 -8.16 10.96 2.17
N ALA A 173 -9.10 10.33 2.90
CA ALA A 173 -9.14 8.88 2.97
C ALA A 173 -9.32 8.33 1.56
N MET A 174 -8.51 7.33 1.19
CA MET A 174 -8.64 6.66 -0.10
C MET A 174 -9.94 5.82 -0.18
N TYR A 175 -10.55 5.54 0.97
CA TYR A 175 -11.66 4.62 1.12
C TYR A 175 -12.91 5.31 1.63
N GLU A 176 -14.07 4.80 1.19
CA GLU A 176 -15.39 5.31 1.56
C GLU A 176 -15.81 4.95 2.99
N ALA A 177 -15.01 4.11 3.69
CA ALA A 177 -15.27 3.73 5.07
C ALA A 177 -14.00 3.82 5.95
N PRO A 178 -14.16 3.89 7.29
CA PRO A 178 -13.01 3.98 8.18
C PRO A 178 -12.17 2.70 8.17
N TYR A 179 -10.91 2.86 8.57
CA TYR A 179 -9.93 1.78 8.66
C TYR A 179 -10.37 0.67 9.61
N VAL A 180 -10.39 -0.58 9.11
CA VAL A 180 -10.97 -1.72 9.85
C VAL A 180 -10.31 -1.92 11.20
N LYS A 181 -8.97 -1.91 11.30
CA LYS A 181 -8.26 -2.16 12.57
C LYS A 181 -8.65 -1.13 13.64
N LYS A 182 -8.81 0.14 13.27
CA LYS A 182 -9.22 1.18 14.21
C LYS A 182 -10.66 0.97 14.68
N ILE A 183 -11.58 0.64 13.76
CA ILE A 183 -12.96 0.28 14.11
C ILE A 183 -12.95 -0.86 15.12
N ILE A 184 -12.22 -1.95 14.82
CA ILE A 184 -12.18 -3.13 15.69
C ILE A 184 -11.57 -2.78 17.05
N GLN A 185 -10.45 -2.06 17.10
CA GLN A 185 -9.84 -1.65 18.37
C GLN A 185 -10.77 -0.78 19.21
N THR A 186 -11.46 0.19 18.61
CA THR A 186 -12.45 1.01 19.31
C THR A 186 -13.58 0.15 19.85
N ILE A 187 -14.17 -0.72 19.03
CA ILE A 187 -15.26 -1.60 19.47
C ILE A 187 -14.76 -2.48 20.61
N LYS A 188 -13.57 -3.09 20.54
CA LYS A 188 -13.02 -3.93 21.62
C LYS A 188 -12.83 -3.17 22.95
N VAL A 189 -12.52 -1.88 22.91
CA VAL A 189 -12.43 -1.06 24.13
C VAL A 189 -13.82 -0.85 24.75
N GLU A 190 -14.83 -0.62 23.91
CA GLU A 190 -16.22 -0.42 24.34
C GLU A 190 -16.91 -1.74 24.76
N THR A 191 -16.64 -2.83 24.04
CA THR A 191 -17.14 -4.17 24.28
C THR A 191 -16.14 -4.94 25.13
N LYS A 192 -16.33 -4.93 26.45
CA LYS A 192 -15.39 -5.46 27.44
C LYS A 192 -15.04 -6.95 27.27
N THR A 193 -15.90 -7.71 26.58
CA THR A 193 -15.76 -9.16 26.38
C THR A 193 -15.77 -9.53 24.89
N LYS A 194 -15.26 -10.72 24.54
CA LYS A 194 -15.32 -11.23 23.16
C LYS A 194 -16.77 -11.48 22.75
N GLU A 195 -17.59 -11.92 23.69
CA GLU A 195 -19.01 -12.23 23.49
C GLU A 195 -19.79 -10.96 23.15
N ASP A 196 -19.58 -9.88 23.91
CA ASP A 196 -20.21 -8.57 23.64
C ASP A 196 -19.74 -7.99 22.31
N PHE A 197 -18.45 -8.17 21.97
CA PHE A 197 -17.90 -7.76 20.68
C PHE A 197 -18.62 -8.48 19.53
N VAL A 198 -18.70 -9.81 19.61
CA VAL A 198 -19.32 -10.64 18.56
C VAL A 198 -20.81 -10.28 18.43
N ALA A 199 -21.52 -10.14 19.56
CA ALA A 199 -22.92 -9.73 19.57
C ALA A 199 -23.10 -8.34 18.92
N PHE A 200 -22.23 -7.38 19.24
CA PHE A 200 -22.25 -6.05 18.66
C PHE A 200 -22.05 -6.08 17.15
N ILE A 201 -20.98 -6.73 16.66
CA ILE A 201 -20.68 -6.80 15.23
C ILE A 201 -21.85 -7.45 14.48
N LYS A 202 -22.34 -8.60 14.94
CA LYS A 202 -23.49 -9.28 14.33
C LYS A 202 -24.74 -8.39 14.26
N SER A 203 -25.02 -7.66 15.32
CA SER A 203 -26.16 -6.74 15.35
C SER A 203 -25.95 -5.56 14.40
N TYR A 204 -24.77 -4.92 14.43
CA TYR A 204 -24.50 -3.69 13.70
C TYR A 204 -24.35 -3.90 12.20
N ILE A 205 -23.79 -5.01 11.73
CA ILE A 205 -23.72 -5.30 10.29
C ILE A 205 -25.11 -5.54 9.69
N ASN A 206 -26.03 -6.12 10.45
CA ASN A 206 -27.38 -6.40 9.98
C ASN A 206 -28.30 -5.18 10.10
N ASP A 207 -28.21 -4.44 11.20
CA ASP A 207 -29.06 -3.30 11.51
C ASP A 207 -28.20 -2.11 11.98
N PRO A 208 -27.43 -1.49 11.08
CA PRO A 208 -26.57 -0.37 11.42
C PRO A 208 -27.45 0.82 11.81
N ASP A 209 -27.18 1.39 12.98
CA ASP A 209 -27.92 2.54 13.49
C ASP A 209 -26.97 3.58 14.09
N LYS A 210 -27.27 4.86 13.80
CA LYS A 210 -26.41 5.98 14.23
C LYS A 210 -26.29 6.10 15.75
N ARG A 211 -27.30 5.67 16.52
CA ARG A 211 -27.33 5.70 17.99
C ARG A 211 -26.65 4.48 18.58
N LYS A 212 -26.65 3.34 17.86
CA LYS A 212 -25.93 2.11 18.25
C LYS A 212 -24.45 2.16 17.90
N SER A 213 -24.01 3.07 17.04
CA SER A 213 -22.61 3.16 16.62
C SER A 213 -21.69 3.41 17.82
N LEU A 214 -20.81 2.45 18.10
CA LEU A 214 -19.71 2.61 19.06
C LEU A 214 -18.51 3.38 18.46
N TYR A 215 -18.64 3.81 17.20
CA TYR A 215 -17.64 4.63 16.52
C TYR A 215 -18.07 6.11 16.53
N SER A 216 -17.11 7.03 16.61
CA SER A 216 -17.39 8.44 16.95
C SER A 216 -18.46 9.10 16.06
N ARG A 217 -19.25 10.03 16.61
CA ARG A 217 -20.21 10.85 15.83
C ARG A 217 -19.55 11.57 14.65
N ARG A 218 -18.26 11.91 14.79
CA ARG A 218 -17.45 12.52 13.74
C ARG A 218 -17.26 11.57 12.55
N ALA A 219 -17.05 10.28 12.80
CA ALA A 219 -16.92 9.30 11.74
C ALA A 219 -18.23 9.10 10.95
N ILE A 220 -19.39 9.13 11.59
CA ILE A 220 -20.69 9.10 10.87
C ILE A 220 -20.85 10.34 9.99
N LYS A 221 -20.35 11.50 10.43
CA LYS A 221 -20.36 12.73 9.61
C LYS A 221 -19.43 12.64 8.41
N GLU A 222 -18.29 11.96 8.56
CA GLU A 222 -17.24 11.86 7.54
C GLU A 222 -17.49 10.74 6.52
N TYR A 223 -17.90 9.55 6.98
CA TYR A 223 -18.06 8.35 6.15
C TYR A 223 -19.52 7.96 5.91
N GLY A 224 -20.46 8.61 6.58
CA GLY A 224 -21.87 8.20 6.58
C GLY A 224 -22.13 7.01 7.50
N LEU A 225 -23.34 6.43 7.37
CA LEU A 225 -23.73 5.21 8.09
C LEU A 225 -23.38 3.99 7.23
N MET A 226 -22.84 2.95 7.86
CA MET A 226 -22.56 1.67 7.18
C MET A 226 -23.85 1.14 6.52
N PRO A 227 -23.78 0.63 5.27
CA PRO A 227 -24.93 -0.03 4.65
C PRO A 227 -25.26 -1.33 5.39
N SER A 228 -26.56 -1.66 5.47
CA SER A 228 -27.00 -2.93 6.04
C SER A 228 -26.54 -4.11 5.18
N LEU A 229 -25.98 -5.12 5.83
CA LEU A 229 -25.65 -6.42 5.25
C LEU A 229 -26.70 -7.49 5.63
N LYS A 230 -27.92 -7.07 6.00
CA LYS A 230 -28.99 -7.99 6.39
C LYS A 230 -29.30 -8.95 5.26
N GLY A 231 -29.17 -10.25 5.54
CA GLY A 231 -29.38 -11.32 4.57
C GLY A 231 -28.18 -11.60 3.65
N ALA A 232 -27.09 -10.82 3.72
CA ALA A 232 -25.85 -11.12 3.01
C ALA A 232 -25.00 -12.19 3.72
N LEU A 233 -25.13 -12.29 5.04
CA LEU A 233 -24.46 -13.26 5.89
C LEU A 233 -25.48 -14.02 6.73
N ASN A 234 -25.34 -15.34 6.84
CA ASN A 234 -26.09 -16.12 7.82
C ASN A 234 -25.48 -15.99 9.23
N ASP A 235 -26.13 -16.57 10.25
CA ASP A 235 -25.70 -16.45 11.65
C ASP A 235 -24.29 -17.03 11.88
N THR A 236 -23.98 -18.16 11.24
CA THR A 236 -22.66 -18.80 11.30
C THR A 236 -21.59 -17.92 10.65
N GLU A 237 -21.83 -17.43 9.44
CA GLU A 237 -20.87 -16.58 8.72
C GLU A 237 -20.62 -15.25 9.44
N SER A 238 -21.68 -14.62 9.96
CA SER A 238 -21.54 -13.38 10.73
C SER A 238 -20.78 -13.59 12.06
N THR A 239 -20.96 -14.75 12.70
CA THR A 239 -20.18 -15.14 13.88
C THR A 239 -18.71 -15.35 13.53
N GLN A 240 -18.41 -16.13 12.48
CA GLN A 240 -17.05 -16.39 12.02
C GLN A 240 -16.32 -15.10 11.62
N LEU A 241 -16.99 -14.20 10.91
CA LEU A 241 -16.45 -12.89 10.54
C LEU A 241 -16.11 -12.07 11.78
N ALA A 242 -17.01 -12.00 12.76
CA ALA A 242 -16.78 -11.23 13.99
C ALA A 242 -15.60 -11.80 14.80
N GLU A 243 -15.52 -13.13 14.95
CA GLU A 243 -14.40 -13.78 15.65
C GLU A 243 -13.07 -13.53 14.95
N TYR A 244 -13.04 -13.67 13.61
CA TYR A 244 -11.86 -13.36 12.80
C TYR A 244 -11.42 -11.90 12.98
N LEU A 245 -12.35 -10.94 12.95
CA LEU A 245 -12.05 -9.53 13.19
C LEU A 245 -11.45 -9.31 14.59
N TYR A 246 -12.05 -9.95 15.61
CA TYR A 246 -11.56 -9.88 16.99
C TYR A 246 -10.13 -10.42 17.13
N GLU A 247 -9.83 -11.54 16.48
CA GLU A 247 -8.55 -12.25 16.55
C GLU A 247 -7.47 -11.56 15.71
N LYS A 248 -7.75 -11.26 14.44
CA LYS A 248 -6.78 -10.65 13.50
C LYS A 248 -6.30 -9.28 13.94
N TYR A 249 -7.19 -8.49 14.55
CA TYR A 249 -6.88 -7.15 15.03
C TYR A 249 -6.75 -7.09 16.56
N GLY A 250 -6.54 -8.25 17.22
CA GLY A 250 -6.25 -8.35 18.64
C GLY A 250 -4.85 -7.85 18.99
N ASN A 251 -4.74 -7.23 20.17
CA ASN A 251 -3.55 -6.54 20.67
C ASN A 251 -2.26 -7.36 20.48
N LYS A 252 -1.39 -6.87 19.61
CA LYS A 252 0.06 -6.82 19.87
C LYS A 252 0.38 -5.41 20.31
#